data_AF-A0A519VE29-F1
#
_entry.id   AF-A0A519VE29-F1
#
_cell.length_a   1.000
_cell.length_b   1.000
_cell.length_c   1.000
_cell.angle_alpha   90.00
_cell.angle_beta   90.00
_cell.angle_gamma   90.00
#
_symmetry.space_group_name_H-M   'P 1'
#
loop_
_entity.id
_entity.type
_entity.pdbx_description
1 polymer ?
#
loop_
_entity_poly.entity_id
_entity_poly.type
_entity_poly.pdbx_seq_one_letter_code
_entity_poly.pdbx_strand_id
1 'polypeptide(L)'
;YHLSQPAGSKLLLWANNHSVAKFLSPDERSLGEWLRATLGAGYLALGVVLGQGSFAARDAAGHWAPAPLAAVRPGAYEAWLRTGPPTFWLGLTKLELTEDNAWLFQSQLLHDLGYADAHNHFMLHSLRGEFDAVLFIRDSTPAQFLP
;
A
#
# COMPACT_ATOMS: atom_id res chain seq x y z
N TYR A 1 8.54 27.72 -17.15
CA TYR A 1 7.52 26.96 -17.89
C TYR A 1 6.32 26.73 -16.99
N HIS A 2 5.25 27.52 -17.15
CA HIS A 2 3.97 27.25 -16.49
C HIS A 2 3.14 26.37 -17.41
N LEU A 3 3.10 25.07 -17.12
CA LEU A 3 2.13 24.18 -17.75
C LEU A 3 0.75 24.55 -17.20
N SER A 4 -0.06 25.26 -17.98
CA SER A 4 -1.48 25.47 -17.64
C SER A 4 -2.23 24.16 -17.94
N GLN A 5 -2.53 23.39 -16.90
CA GLN A 5 -3.46 22.27 -17.00
C GLN A 5 -4.89 22.83 -17.08
N PRO A 6 -5.75 22.34 -18.01
CA PRO A 6 -7.16 22.69 -18.02
C PRO A 6 -7.83 22.43 -16.66
N ALA A 7 -8.78 23.27 -16.27
CA ALA A 7 -9.58 23.03 -15.07
C ALA A 7 -10.28 21.66 -15.16
N GLY A 8 -10.23 20.88 -14.07
CA GLY A 8 -10.79 19.52 -14.04
C GLY A 8 -9.87 18.41 -14.56
N SER A 9 -8.62 18.74 -14.92
CA SER A 9 -7.62 17.71 -15.27
C SER A 9 -7.34 16.78 -14.09
N LYS A 10 -7.09 15.50 -14.39
CA LYS A 10 -6.75 14.48 -13.39
C LYS A 10 -5.23 14.28 -13.37
N LEU A 11 -4.68 14.07 -12.18
CA LEU A 11 -3.27 13.76 -11.97
C LEU A 11 -3.14 12.37 -11.33
N LEU A 12 -2.19 11.59 -11.83
CA LEU A 12 -1.78 10.34 -11.18
C LEU A 12 -0.42 10.57 -10.51
N LEU A 13 -0.40 10.42 -9.19
CA LEU A 13 0.84 10.36 -8.42
C LEU A 13 1.23 8.88 -8.24
N TRP A 14 2.34 8.47 -8.85
CA TRP A 14 2.89 7.12 -8.66
C TRP A 14 4.04 7.19 -7.66
N ALA A 15 3.82 6.64 -6.47
CA ALA A 15 4.82 6.57 -5.40
C ALA A 15 4.58 5.33 -4.51
N ASN A 16 5.45 5.10 -3.53
CA ASN A 16 5.24 4.02 -2.57
C ASN A 16 4.01 4.28 -1.67
N ASN A 17 3.49 3.22 -1.04
CA ASN A 17 2.33 3.27 -0.15
C ASN A 17 2.46 4.36 0.91
N HIS A 18 3.62 4.41 1.57
CA HIS A 18 3.92 5.37 2.62
C HIS A 18 3.75 6.83 2.16
N SER A 19 4.17 7.16 0.94
CA SER A 19 4.07 8.51 0.38
C SER A 19 2.63 8.89 0.06
N VAL A 20 1.79 7.95 -0.38
CA VAL A 20 0.42 8.22 -0.84
C VAL A 20 -0.66 7.99 0.22
N ALA A 21 -0.34 7.34 1.34
CA ALA A 21 -1.27 7.12 2.44
C ALA A 21 -1.86 8.45 2.94
N LYS A 22 -3.14 8.46 3.34
CA LYS A 22 -3.84 9.66 3.86
C LYS A 22 -3.51 9.94 5.33
N PHE A 23 -2.90 8.99 6.01
CA PHE A 23 -2.51 9.02 7.41
C PHE A 23 -1.45 7.93 7.59
N LEU A 24 -0.43 8.16 8.42
CA LEU A 24 0.56 7.12 8.77
C LEU A 24 0.59 6.93 10.28
N SER A 25 0.94 7.99 10.99
CA SER A 25 0.94 8.04 12.45
C SER A 25 0.75 9.49 12.91
N PRO A 26 0.50 9.74 14.20
CA PRO A 26 0.45 11.10 14.74
C PRO A 26 1.76 11.89 14.59
N ASP A 27 2.90 11.19 14.55
CA ASP A 27 4.24 11.80 14.56
C ASP A 27 4.85 11.92 13.15
N GLU A 28 4.21 11.32 12.14
CA GLU A 28 4.71 11.29 10.77
C GLU A 28 3.61 11.62 9.76
N ARG A 29 3.91 12.58 8.89
CA ARG A 29 2.96 13.08 7.89
C ARG A 29 3.44 12.77 6.48
N SER A 30 2.67 11.97 5.76
CA SER A 30 2.93 11.64 4.35
C SER A 30 2.58 12.81 3.42
N LEU A 31 3.05 12.74 2.16
CA LEU A 31 2.57 13.61 1.09
C LEU A 31 1.06 13.41 0.85
N GLY A 32 0.57 12.18 0.92
CA GLY A 32 -0.85 11.85 0.77
C GLY A 32 -1.75 12.53 1.80
N GLU A 33 -1.28 12.72 3.03
CA GLU A 33 -2.04 13.45 4.05
C GLU A 33 -2.15 14.95 3.72
N TRP A 34 -1.07 15.57 3.23
CA TRP A 34 -1.13 16.94 2.73
C TRP A 34 -2.07 17.09 1.54
N LEU A 35 -2.02 16.14 0.59
CA LEU A 35 -2.93 16.12 -0.56
C LEU A 35 -4.38 15.93 -0.12
N ARG A 36 -4.64 15.04 0.84
CA ARG A 36 -5.99 14.83 1.38
C ARG A 36 -6.52 16.07 2.09
N ALA A 37 -5.69 16.74 2.89
CA ALA A 37 -6.06 17.99 3.55
C ALA A 37 -6.37 19.12 2.55
N THR A 38 -5.63 19.17 1.43
CA THR A 38 -5.76 20.24 0.43
C THR A 38 -6.92 19.99 -0.54
N LEU A 39 -7.07 18.76 -1.02
CA LEU A 39 -7.99 18.39 -2.10
C LEU A 39 -9.28 17.73 -1.60
N GLY A 40 -9.32 17.32 -0.32
CA GLY A 40 -10.46 16.62 0.26
C GLY A 40 -10.82 15.36 -0.52
N ALA A 41 -12.09 15.24 -0.90
CA ALA A 41 -12.60 14.14 -1.72
C ALA A 41 -12.02 14.11 -3.16
N GLY A 42 -11.35 15.18 -3.59
CA GLY A 42 -10.61 15.23 -4.86
C GLY A 42 -9.31 14.41 -4.86
N TYR A 43 -8.85 13.95 -3.70
CA TYR A 43 -7.72 13.04 -3.56
C TYR A 43 -8.17 11.62 -3.18
N LEU A 44 -7.75 10.63 -3.98
CA LEU A 44 -7.97 9.21 -3.75
C LEU A 44 -6.62 8.52 -3.51
N ALA A 45 -6.44 7.93 -2.33
CA ALA A 45 -5.26 7.14 -2.00
C ALA A 45 -5.49 5.67 -2.36
N LEU A 46 -4.63 5.12 -3.23
CA LEU A 46 -4.68 3.74 -3.66
C LEU A 46 -3.40 3.03 -3.18
N GLY A 47 -3.54 2.01 -2.35
CA GLY A 47 -2.42 1.22 -1.85
C GLY A 47 -2.23 -0.08 -2.64
N VAL A 48 -1.04 -0.68 -2.52
CA VAL A 48 -0.75 -2.03 -3.06
C VAL A 48 -0.35 -2.95 -1.92
N VAL A 49 -0.93 -4.15 -1.86
CA VAL A 49 -0.62 -5.17 -0.85
C VAL A 49 -0.20 -6.46 -1.55
N LEU A 50 0.93 -7.04 -1.13
CA LEU A 50 1.46 -8.29 -1.68
C LEU A 50 1.16 -9.46 -0.75
N GLY A 51 0.71 -10.59 -1.28
CA GLY A 51 0.34 -11.76 -0.47
C GLY A 51 1.48 -12.74 -0.21
N GLN A 52 2.29 -13.04 -1.22
CA GLN A 52 3.42 -13.97 -1.18
C GLN A 52 4.29 -13.80 -2.43
N GLY A 53 5.44 -14.48 -2.43
CA GLY A 53 6.38 -14.47 -3.55
C GLY A 53 7.64 -13.68 -3.23
N SER A 54 8.07 -12.83 -4.16
CA SER A 54 9.31 -12.07 -4.04
C SER A 54 9.24 -10.74 -4.79
N PHE A 55 10.11 -9.82 -4.43
CA PHE A 55 10.21 -8.48 -5.00
C PHE A 55 11.68 -8.14 -5.30
N ALA A 56 11.91 -7.05 -6.02
CA ALA A 56 13.28 -6.54 -6.23
C ALA A 56 13.63 -5.58 -5.09
N ALA A 57 14.75 -5.83 -4.41
CA ALA A 57 15.26 -5.00 -3.33
C ALA A 57 16.78 -4.78 -3.48
N ARG A 58 17.32 -3.77 -2.83
CA ARG A 58 18.77 -3.60 -2.68
C ARG A 58 19.29 -4.52 -1.58
N ASP A 59 20.31 -5.29 -1.92
CA ASP A 59 21.08 -6.11 -0.97
C ASP A 59 22.03 -5.27 -0.11
N ALA A 60 22.78 -5.91 0.79
CA ALA A 60 23.74 -5.23 1.65
C ALA A 60 24.90 -4.54 0.90
N ALA A 61 25.17 -4.95 -0.34
CA ALA A 61 26.15 -4.31 -1.23
C ALA A 61 25.53 -3.18 -2.08
N GLY A 62 24.21 -2.97 -1.98
CA GLY A 62 23.47 -1.95 -2.72
C GLY A 62 23.04 -2.40 -4.13
N HIS A 63 23.24 -3.66 -4.50
CA HIS A 63 22.82 -4.20 -5.78
C HIS A 63 21.35 -4.61 -5.74
N TRP A 64 20.64 -4.43 -6.84
CA TRP A 64 19.29 -4.94 -6.96
C TRP A 64 19.30 -6.46 -7.13
N ALA A 65 18.58 -7.15 -6.25
CA ALA A 65 18.43 -8.59 -6.25
C ALA A 65 16.99 -9.00 -5.87
N PRO A 66 16.56 -10.21 -6.26
CA PRO A 66 15.35 -10.81 -5.71
C PRO A 66 15.42 -10.95 -4.18
N ALA A 67 14.40 -10.47 -3.49
CA ALA A 67 14.20 -10.67 -2.06
C ALA A 67 12.86 -11.40 -1.83
N PRO A 68 12.83 -12.50 -1.04
CA PRO A 68 11.59 -13.20 -0.74
C PRO A 68 10.72 -12.35 0.19
N LEU A 69 9.41 -12.35 -0.02
CA LEU A 69 8.48 -11.83 0.97
C LEU A 69 8.51 -12.71 2.21
N ALA A 70 8.50 -12.10 3.39
CA ALA A 70 8.38 -12.85 4.62
C ALA A 70 7.03 -13.61 4.66
N ALA A 71 7.00 -14.69 5.42
CA ALA A 71 5.79 -15.50 5.53
C ALA A 71 4.65 -14.69 6.17
N VAL A 72 3.47 -14.74 5.56
CA VAL A 72 2.27 -14.08 6.09
C VAL A 72 2.00 -14.52 7.52
N ARG A 73 1.82 -13.55 8.41
CA ARG A 73 1.49 -13.81 9.81
C ARG A 73 -0.01 -14.03 9.99
N PRO A 74 -0.43 -14.97 10.85
CA PRO A 74 -1.83 -15.08 11.24
C PRO A 74 -2.36 -13.76 11.81
N GLY A 75 -3.54 -13.32 11.35
CA GLY A 75 -4.14 -12.06 11.76
C GLY A 75 -3.51 -10.80 11.16
N ALA A 76 -2.60 -10.92 10.20
CA ALA A 76 -2.21 -9.79 9.33
C ALA A 76 -3.25 -9.59 8.23
N TYR A 77 -3.31 -8.40 7.63
CA TYR A 77 -4.26 -8.11 6.54
C TYR A 77 -4.12 -9.09 5.38
N GLU A 78 -2.89 -9.47 5.03
CA GLU A 78 -2.61 -10.41 3.94
C GLU A 78 -3.21 -11.80 4.20
N ALA A 79 -3.33 -12.22 5.47
CA ALA A 79 -3.93 -13.51 5.81
C ALA A 79 -5.41 -13.55 5.39
N TRP A 80 -6.13 -12.46 5.61
CA TRP A 80 -7.53 -12.31 5.20
C TRP A 80 -7.66 -12.14 3.69
N LEU A 81 -6.87 -11.25 3.09
CA LEU A 81 -6.94 -10.93 1.66
C LEU A 81 -6.64 -12.15 0.77
N ARG A 82 -5.75 -13.05 1.22
CA ARG A 82 -5.41 -14.29 0.49
C ARG A 82 -6.57 -15.27 0.30
N THR A 83 -7.64 -15.13 1.08
CA THR A 83 -8.85 -15.97 0.94
C THR A 83 -9.68 -15.61 -0.29
N GLY A 84 -9.47 -14.41 -0.85
CA GLY A 84 -10.14 -13.92 -2.05
C GLY A 84 -9.47 -14.32 -3.37
N PRO A 85 -9.84 -13.67 -4.49
CA PRO A 85 -9.21 -13.86 -5.78
C PRO A 85 -7.69 -13.57 -5.77
N PRO A 86 -6.91 -14.11 -6.72
CA PRO A 86 -5.45 -13.89 -6.76
C PRO A 86 -5.06 -12.41 -6.95
N THR A 87 -5.89 -11.62 -7.60
CA THR A 87 -5.66 -10.18 -7.78
C THR A 87 -7.01 -9.47 -7.81
N PHE A 88 -7.18 -8.46 -6.95
CA PHE A 88 -8.41 -7.70 -6.87
C PHE A 88 -8.22 -6.32 -6.23
N TRP A 89 -9.12 -5.41 -6.56
CA TRP A 89 -9.27 -4.14 -5.84
C TRP A 89 -10.28 -4.31 -4.70
N LEU A 90 -9.93 -3.84 -3.51
CA LEU A 90 -10.82 -3.73 -2.36
C LEU A 90 -11.08 -2.25 -2.05
N GLY A 91 -12.32 -1.80 -2.23
CA GLY A 91 -12.74 -0.46 -1.82
C GLY A 91 -12.99 -0.39 -0.31
N LEU A 92 -12.48 0.66 0.34
CA LEU A 92 -12.44 0.77 1.81
C LEU A 92 -13.36 1.86 2.39
N THR A 93 -13.83 2.78 1.55
CA THR A 93 -14.54 4.00 1.98
C THR A 93 -16.02 3.81 2.27
N LYS A 94 -16.69 2.84 1.63
CA LYS A 94 -18.14 2.61 1.73
C LYS A 94 -18.51 1.29 2.42
N LEU A 95 -17.56 0.70 3.15
CA LEU A 95 -17.81 -0.52 3.89
C LEU A 95 -18.60 -0.21 5.16
N GLU A 96 -19.69 -0.93 5.37
CA GLU A 96 -20.41 -0.99 6.64
C GLU A 96 -19.78 -2.07 7.51
N LEU A 97 -19.68 -1.83 8.82
CA LEU A 97 -19.09 -2.80 9.75
C LEU A 97 -20.00 -4.02 9.89
N THR A 98 -19.42 -5.20 9.69
CA THR A 98 -20.02 -6.51 9.95
C THR A 98 -19.05 -7.38 10.73
N GLU A 99 -19.51 -8.52 11.26
CA GLU A 99 -18.61 -9.47 11.93
C GLU A 99 -17.52 -9.98 10.97
N ASP A 100 -17.89 -10.28 9.72
CA ASP A 100 -16.97 -10.80 8.70
C ASP A 100 -15.88 -9.82 8.26
N ASN A 101 -16.14 -8.51 8.38
CA ASN A 101 -15.21 -7.47 7.94
C ASN A 101 -14.64 -6.63 9.08
N ALA A 102 -14.92 -6.98 10.34
CA ALA A 102 -14.46 -6.24 11.51
C ALA A 102 -12.93 -6.07 11.55
N TRP A 103 -12.19 -7.02 10.95
CA TRP A 103 -10.74 -6.94 10.79
C TRP A 103 -10.28 -5.72 9.97
N LEU A 104 -11.07 -5.23 9.01
CA LEU A 104 -10.76 -4.01 8.24
C LEU A 104 -10.91 -2.73 9.06
N PHE A 105 -11.61 -2.79 10.19
CA PHE A 105 -11.91 -1.64 11.05
C PHE A 105 -10.93 -1.52 12.23
N GLN A 106 -9.92 -2.40 12.30
CA GLN A 106 -8.92 -2.44 13.34
C GLN A 106 -7.53 -2.23 12.73
N SER A 107 -6.61 -1.66 13.49
CA SER A 107 -5.21 -1.69 13.08
C SER A 107 -4.68 -3.11 13.17
N GLN A 108 -4.12 -3.63 12.08
CA GLN A 108 -3.54 -4.97 12.00
C GLN A 108 -2.14 -4.92 11.39
N LEU A 109 -1.43 -6.03 11.51
CA LEU A 109 -0.13 -6.16 10.86
C LEU A 109 -0.28 -6.15 9.34
N LEU A 110 0.62 -5.46 8.67
CA LEU A 110 0.84 -5.47 7.22
C LEU A 110 2.34 -5.55 6.97
N HIS A 111 2.78 -6.26 5.94
CA HIS A 111 4.14 -6.11 5.43
C HIS A 111 4.34 -4.70 4.89
N ASP A 112 5.22 -3.96 5.54
CA ASP A 112 5.83 -2.78 4.94
C ASP A 112 6.96 -3.25 4.02
N LEU A 113 7.10 -2.59 2.86
CA LEU A 113 8.08 -2.96 1.84
C LEU A 113 8.82 -1.71 1.37
N GLY A 114 10.05 -1.58 1.84
CA GLY A 114 10.99 -0.57 1.37
C GLY A 114 11.84 -1.05 0.20
N TYR A 115 12.73 -0.17 -0.28
CA TYR A 115 13.68 -0.49 -1.35
C TYR A 115 14.89 -1.31 -0.86
N ALA A 116 15.09 -1.44 0.46
CA ALA A 116 16.17 -2.21 1.06
C ALA A 116 15.59 -3.39 1.84
N ASP A 117 16.17 -4.58 1.69
CA ASP A 117 15.66 -5.85 2.25
C ASP A 117 15.41 -5.80 3.78
N ALA A 118 16.16 -4.96 4.50
CA ALA A 118 15.96 -4.69 5.93
C ALA A 118 14.56 -4.13 6.31
N HIS A 119 13.78 -3.66 5.33
CA HIS A 119 12.43 -3.15 5.53
C HIS A 119 11.34 -4.19 5.25
N ASN A 120 11.70 -5.45 5.02
CA ASN A 120 10.75 -6.57 4.91
C ASN A 120 10.23 -6.99 6.29
N HIS A 121 9.49 -6.08 6.94
CA HIS A 121 8.95 -6.29 8.29
C HIS A 121 7.46 -6.00 8.34
N PHE A 122 6.81 -6.51 9.40
CA PHE A 122 5.42 -6.19 9.67
C PHE A 122 5.33 -4.97 10.58
N MET A 123 4.51 -4.00 10.19
CA MET A 123 4.12 -2.88 11.04
C MET A 123 2.62 -2.87 11.26
N LEU A 124 2.15 -2.12 12.26
CA LEU A 124 0.72 -1.92 12.48
C LEU A 124 0.21 -0.84 11.53
N HIS A 125 -0.82 -1.18 10.77
CA HIS A 125 -1.44 -0.31 9.78
C HIS A 125 -2.95 -0.22 10.03
N SER A 126 -3.52 0.95 9.77
CA SER A 126 -4.97 1.14 9.63
C SER A 126 -5.31 1.23 8.16
N LEU A 127 -5.63 0.10 7.51
CA LEU A 127 -5.78 0.05 6.05
C LEU A 127 -6.83 1.05 5.53
N ARG A 128 -7.95 1.20 6.27
CA ARG A 128 -9.01 2.18 5.98
C ARG A 128 -8.61 3.62 6.28
N GLY A 129 -7.78 3.84 7.30
CA GLY A 129 -7.22 5.15 7.62
C GLY A 129 -6.25 5.62 6.53
N GLU A 130 -5.43 4.70 6.06
CA GLU A 130 -4.35 4.95 5.10
C GLU A 130 -4.87 5.08 3.66
N PHE A 131 -5.80 4.24 3.22
CA PHE A 131 -6.18 4.13 1.80
C PHE A 131 -7.69 4.25 1.56
N ASP A 132 -8.08 4.66 0.36
CA ASP A 132 -9.48 4.63 -0.12
C ASP A 132 -9.81 3.29 -0.81
N ALA A 133 -8.80 2.66 -1.41
CA ALA A 133 -8.84 1.29 -1.89
C ALA A 133 -7.43 0.68 -1.91
N VAL A 134 -7.34 -0.64 -1.91
CA VAL A 134 -6.07 -1.36 -2.09
C VAL A 134 -6.16 -2.36 -3.23
N LEU A 135 -5.09 -2.46 -4.01
CA LEU A 135 -4.86 -3.54 -4.96
C LEU A 135 -4.13 -4.66 -4.22
N PHE A 136 -4.78 -5.80 -4.08
CA PHE A 136 -4.12 -7.00 -3.58
C PHE A 136 -3.54 -7.80 -4.74
N ILE A 137 -2.27 -8.20 -4.64
CA ILE A 137 -1.59 -9.11 -5.57
C ILE A 137 -1.11 -10.29 -4.75
N ARG A 138 -1.75 -11.45 -4.90
CA ARG A 138 -1.42 -12.64 -4.12
C ARG A 138 0.00 -13.12 -4.41
N ASP A 139 0.33 -13.28 -5.68
CA ASP A 139 1.57 -13.90 -6.13
C ASP A 139 2.43 -12.85 -6.84
N SER A 140 3.55 -12.47 -6.22
CA SER A 140 4.47 -11.46 -6.75
C SER A 140 5.81 -12.06 -7.20
N THR A 141 6.39 -11.48 -8.24
CA THR A 141 7.74 -11.79 -8.73
C THR A 141 8.59 -10.53 -8.78
N PRO A 142 9.93 -10.64 -8.71
CA PRO A 142 10.81 -9.48 -8.76
C PRO A 142 10.63 -8.72 -10.07
N ALA A 143 10.64 -7.38 -10.00
CA ALA A 143 10.61 -6.56 -11.19
C ALA A 143 11.84 -6.83 -12.06
N GLN A 144 11.65 -6.86 -13.37
CA GLN A 144 12.75 -6.99 -14.32
C GLN A 144 13.31 -5.60 -14.63
N PHE A 145 14.62 -5.45 -14.52
CA PHE A 145 15.30 -4.27 -15.02
C PHE A 145 15.34 -4.34 -16.55
N LEU A 146 14.91 -3.26 -17.19
CA LEU A 146 15.09 -3.12 -18.63
C LEU A 146 16.59 -2.97 -18.91
N PRO A 147 17.09 -3.57 -20.01
CA PRO A 147 18.49 -3.48 -20.41
C PRO A 147 18.94 -2.06 -20.75
#